data_AF-A0AAN6ZHP9-F1
#
_entry.id   AF-A0AAN6ZHP9-F1
#
_cell.length_a   1.000
_cell.length_b   1.000
_cell.length_c   1.000
_cell.angle_alpha   90.00
_cell.angle_beta   90.00
_cell.angle_gamma   90.00
#
_symmetry.space_group_name_H-M   'P 1'
#
loop_
_entity.id
_entity.type
_entity.pdbx_description
1 polymer ?
#
loop_
_entity_poly.entity_id
_entity_poly.type
_entity_poly.pdbx_seq_one_letter_code
_entity_poly.pdbx_strand_id
1 'polypeptide(L)'
;MCRFLVYKGSDEILLSKLVLDPAHSILKQSFDSRLRLDTRRGQNNADGFGIGFYTDSKLGAAPCLFTSTTPAWSCANLQRLASKTASRLIFAHVRATTEGSLSEDNCHPFCHGSLMWMHNGGLGGWKQIKRRLGERLADKWYLGVGGGTDSEWAFALFLDTLERMGHHPSSQPEDGFGPTVLRKAMLKTIALINELIDGIPESVVLAENVDTRSLLNFAVSDGHSVICTRYIGSSSDEAASLYYSSGTLWETSAPTPGSQDYQMERSDKGADVVLVASEPLTFERENWINVPTNSILTIHNQTVMVHPILDQYYDRSPHHRRSTAFVRTKGLSANEKGTSRAGTPFNLSAPIPCIPCLPQFQEHHQEHKQRFRGPTIPTLPPSSLCRSRTPDDFSAASIIPRSRTPLAHSEPAASEPAAAAPATPFDVRALTAPPAPRAANQQQQPAQGNIKKKRSSLSALDASYWDASPAMAEPARSEYGNPNKIAQMFPELALQ
;
A
#
# COMPACT_ATOMS: atom_id res chain seq x y z
N MET A 1 -3.85 9.19 -1.61
CA MET A 1 -2.88 8.29 -0.97
C MET A 1 -3.42 7.93 0.39
N CYS A 2 -3.53 6.63 0.63
CA CYS A 2 -4.28 6.02 1.73
C CYS A 2 -3.62 6.23 3.10
N ARG A 3 -4.19 5.61 4.13
CA ARG A 3 -3.55 5.38 5.43
C ARG A 3 -3.78 3.93 5.85
N PHE A 4 -2.81 3.35 6.57
CA PHE A 4 -2.99 2.07 7.24
C PHE A 4 -2.47 2.06 8.68
N LEU A 5 -2.99 1.10 9.43
CA LEU A 5 -2.60 0.68 10.77
C LEU A 5 -2.43 -0.85 10.79
N VAL A 6 -1.40 -1.32 11.49
CA VAL A 6 -1.20 -2.71 11.88
C VAL A 6 -1.08 -2.78 13.40
N TYR A 7 -1.72 -3.77 14.00
CA TYR A 7 -1.48 -4.21 15.38
C TYR A 7 -1.03 -5.68 15.38
N LYS A 8 -0.07 -6.00 16.25
CA LYS A 8 0.21 -7.36 16.70
C LYS A 8 0.38 -7.36 18.23
N GLY A 9 -0.46 -8.12 18.91
CA GLY A 9 -0.43 -8.33 20.36
C GLY A 9 0.08 -9.72 20.73
N SER A 10 0.49 -9.90 21.99
CA SER A 10 0.53 -11.20 22.69
C SER A 10 -0.86 -11.65 23.14
N ASP A 11 -1.75 -10.70 23.44
CA ASP A 11 -3.18 -10.88 23.70
C ASP A 11 -4.08 -10.22 22.63
N GLU A 12 -5.39 -10.43 22.75
CA GLU A 12 -6.38 -9.84 21.84
C GLU A 12 -6.77 -8.42 22.28
N ILE A 13 -6.90 -7.51 21.31
CA ILE A 13 -7.47 -6.18 21.55
C ILE A 13 -8.76 -5.99 20.75
N LEU A 14 -9.73 -5.30 21.33
CA LEU A 14 -10.92 -4.82 20.63
C LEU A 14 -10.53 -3.88 19.49
N LEU A 15 -11.14 -4.06 18.31
CA LEU A 15 -10.91 -3.19 17.16
C LEU A 15 -11.17 -1.70 17.50
N SER A 16 -12.15 -1.37 18.36
CA SER A 16 -12.47 0.03 18.70
C SER A 16 -11.26 0.79 19.24
N LYS A 17 -10.49 0.17 20.17
CA LYS A 17 -9.30 0.74 20.82
C LYS A 17 -8.18 1.15 19.86
N LEU A 18 -8.25 0.70 18.60
CA LEU A 18 -7.30 0.99 17.53
C LEU A 18 -7.92 1.81 16.40
N VAL A 19 -9.12 1.42 15.99
CA VAL A 19 -9.77 1.89 14.77
C VAL A 19 -10.59 3.15 15.00
N LEU A 20 -11.24 3.28 16.15
CA LEU A 20 -12.21 4.33 16.46
C LEU A 20 -11.71 5.27 17.56
N ASP A 21 -11.37 4.70 18.72
CA ASP A 21 -11.34 5.38 20.01
C ASP A 21 -10.13 6.33 20.22
N PRO A 22 -8.92 6.09 19.69
CA PRO A 22 -7.81 7.02 19.83
C PRO A 22 -8.06 8.40 19.18
N ALA A 23 -7.57 9.47 19.81
CA ALA A 23 -7.78 10.85 19.36
C ALA A 23 -7.27 11.18 17.93
N HIS A 24 -6.41 10.32 17.35
CA HIS A 24 -6.01 10.37 15.94
C HIS A 24 -6.06 8.97 15.28
N SER A 25 -7.10 8.20 15.62
CA SER A 25 -7.40 6.86 15.09
C SER A 25 -7.46 6.78 13.56
N ILE A 26 -7.41 5.57 12.99
CA ILE A 26 -7.52 5.41 11.53
C ILE A 26 -8.88 5.91 10.99
N LEU A 27 -9.94 5.87 11.82
CA LEU A 27 -11.21 6.54 11.53
C LEU A 27 -11.02 8.06 11.43
N LYS A 28 -10.37 8.70 12.40
CA LYS A 28 -10.11 10.15 12.36
C LYS A 28 -9.26 10.53 11.15
N GLN A 29 -8.19 9.77 10.87
CA GLN A 29 -7.35 9.92 9.68
C GLN A 29 -8.11 9.75 8.36
N SER A 30 -9.29 9.12 8.35
CA SER A 30 -10.11 9.02 7.14
C SER A 30 -10.75 10.34 6.70
N PHE A 31 -10.82 11.37 7.57
CA PHE A 31 -11.29 12.72 7.20
C PHE A 31 -10.40 13.87 7.69
N ASP A 32 -9.55 13.63 8.70
CA ASP A 32 -8.54 14.54 9.27
C ASP A 32 -7.16 13.84 9.24
N SER A 33 -6.59 13.65 8.04
CA SER A 33 -5.20 13.16 7.88
C SER A 33 -4.21 14.32 8.10
N ARG A 34 -3.66 14.47 9.31
CA ARG A 34 -2.86 15.65 9.69
C ARG A 34 -1.48 15.75 9.01
N LEU A 35 -0.94 14.66 8.45
CA LEU A 35 0.27 14.70 7.62
C LEU A 35 -0.02 14.91 6.11
N ARG A 36 -1.30 15.01 5.71
CA ARG A 36 -1.73 15.27 4.33
C ARG A 36 -1.69 16.78 3.99
N LEU A 37 -0.49 17.25 3.65
CA LEU A 37 -0.24 18.66 3.26
C LEU A 37 -0.62 19.02 1.81
N ASP A 38 -1.08 18.07 0.99
CA ASP A 38 -1.53 18.32 -0.39
C ASP A 38 -3.03 18.67 -0.43
N THR A 39 -3.34 19.93 -0.73
CA THR A 39 -4.72 20.47 -0.77
C THR A 39 -5.46 20.21 -2.08
N ARG A 40 -4.79 19.67 -3.12
CA ARG A 40 -5.37 19.47 -4.47
C ARG A 40 -6.35 18.29 -4.57
N ARG A 41 -6.27 17.36 -3.61
CA ARG A 41 -7.34 16.42 -3.29
C ARG A 41 -7.63 16.58 -1.80
N GLY A 42 -8.89 16.40 -1.40
CA GLY A 42 -9.34 16.63 -0.02
C GLY A 42 -8.46 15.94 1.05
N GLN A 43 -8.57 16.43 2.29
CA GLN A 43 -7.86 15.88 3.45
C GLN A 43 -8.34 14.48 3.86
N ASN A 44 -9.37 13.97 3.18
CA ASN A 44 -10.08 12.74 3.45
C ASN A 44 -9.65 11.54 2.59
N ASN A 45 -9.65 10.36 3.22
CA ASN A 45 -9.59 9.04 2.59
C ASN A 45 -11.02 8.49 2.51
N ALA A 46 -11.80 9.04 1.55
CA ALA A 46 -13.23 8.80 1.41
C ALA A 46 -13.59 7.54 0.61
N ASP A 47 -12.65 6.97 -0.14
CA ASP A 47 -12.92 6.05 -1.24
C ASP A 47 -13.02 4.58 -0.80
N GLY A 48 -13.57 4.38 0.41
CA GLY A 48 -13.69 3.11 1.09
C GLY A 48 -12.66 2.87 2.20
N PHE A 49 -12.82 1.73 2.87
CA PHE A 49 -11.93 1.24 3.91
C PHE A 49 -11.90 -0.30 3.89
N GLY A 50 -11.01 -0.89 4.69
CA GLY A 50 -11.14 -2.28 5.09
C GLY A 50 -10.40 -2.59 6.37
N ILE A 51 -10.97 -3.51 7.14
CA ILE A 51 -10.37 -4.11 8.34
C ILE A 51 -10.18 -5.59 8.05
N GLY A 52 -9.00 -6.12 8.31
CA GLY A 52 -8.71 -7.55 8.25
C GLY A 52 -8.09 -8.03 9.55
N PHE A 53 -8.54 -9.17 10.06
CA PHE A 53 -8.08 -9.67 11.36
C PHE A 53 -8.05 -11.21 11.37
N TYR A 54 -7.04 -11.77 12.02
CA TYR A 54 -7.00 -13.22 12.24
C TYR A 54 -7.96 -13.60 13.38
N THR A 55 -8.53 -14.79 13.30
CA THR A 55 -9.51 -15.31 14.27
C THR A 55 -8.96 -16.55 14.97
N ASP A 56 -9.76 -17.17 15.84
CA ASP A 56 -9.40 -18.46 16.44
C ASP A 56 -9.14 -19.51 15.34
N SER A 57 -7.98 -20.17 15.43
CA SER A 57 -7.52 -21.27 14.59
C SER A 57 -8.59 -22.28 14.13
N LYS A 58 -9.59 -22.57 14.98
CA LYS A 58 -10.72 -23.49 14.65
C LYS A 58 -11.63 -23.01 13.52
N LEU A 59 -11.54 -21.73 13.14
CA LEU A 59 -12.25 -21.12 12.01
C LEU A 59 -11.41 -21.12 10.72
N GLY A 60 -10.16 -21.62 10.79
CA GLY A 60 -9.20 -21.67 9.68
C GLY A 60 -8.13 -20.58 9.75
N ALA A 61 -7.03 -20.78 9.02
CA ALA A 61 -5.88 -19.87 9.02
C ALA A 61 -6.06 -18.60 8.17
N ALA A 62 -7.20 -18.43 7.50
CA ALA A 62 -7.49 -17.24 6.70
C ALA A 62 -7.93 -16.06 7.58
N PRO A 63 -7.54 -14.81 7.26
CA PRO A 63 -8.04 -13.62 7.93
C PRO A 63 -9.53 -13.40 7.60
N CYS A 64 -10.30 -12.93 8.57
CA CYS A 64 -11.63 -12.38 8.32
C CYS A 64 -11.49 -10.94 7.81
N LEU A 65 -12.13 -10.61 6.68
CA LEU A 65 -12.09 -9.28 6.08
C LEU A 65 -13.46 -8.59 6.15
N PHE A 66 -13.45 -7.30 6.46
CA PHE A 66 -14.60 -6.40 6.35
C PHE A 66 -14.18 -5.14 5.59
N THR A 67 -14.49 -5.11 4.31
CA THR A 67 -14.24 -4.03 3.35
C THR A 67 -15.52 -3.23 3.06
N SER A 68 -15.37 -2.03 2.50
CA SER A 68 -16.50 -1.25 1.95
C SER A 68 -16.03 -0.11 1.06
N THR A 69 -16.84 0.30 0.08
CA THR A 69 -16.64 1.55 -0.69
C THR A 69 -17.32 2.78 -0.06
N THR A 70 -17.98 2.62 1.08
CA THR A 70 -18.54 3.71 1.90
C THR A 70 -17.44 4.32 2.76
N PRO A 71 -17.39 5.65 2.99
CA PRO A 71 -16.41 6.26 3.88
C PRO A 71 -16.49 5.70 5.30
N ALA A 72 -15.35 5.44 5.94
CA ALA A 72 -15.29 4.79 7.26
C ALA A 72 -16.13 5.54 8.32
N TRP A 73 -16.08 6.87 8.32
CA TRP A 73 -16.83 7.73 9.24
C TRP A 73 -18.36 7.65 9.09
N SER A 74 -18.87 7.19 7.94
CA SER A 74 -20.31 6.99 7.68
C SER A 74 -20.76 5.53 7.88
N CYS A 75 -19.84 4.60 8.20
CA CYS A 75 -20.19 3.18 8.33
C CYS A 75 -20.64 2.81 9.74
N ALA A 76 -21.96 2.85 10.00
CA ALA A 76 -22.53 2.41 11.28
C ALA A 76 -22.22 0.93 11.62
N ASN A 77 -21.99 0.08 10.61
CA ASN A 77 -21.60 -1.31 10.84
C ASN A 77 -20.15 -1.45 11.30
N LEU A 78 -19.22 -0.58 10.85
CA LEU A 78 -17.86 -0.52 11.38
C LEU A 78 -17.86 -0.22 12.88
N GLN A 79 -18.65 0.78 13.31
CA GLN A 79 -18.80 1.12 14.73
C GLN A 79 -19.33 -0.05 15.56
N ARG A 80 -20.39 -0.71 15.09
CA ARG A 80 -20.99 -1.88 15.76
C ARG A 80 -20.01 -3.05 15.88
N LEU A 81 -19.42 -3.49 14.77
CA LEU A 81 -18.51 -4.64 14.71
C LEU A 81 -17.25 -4.39 15.54
N ALA A 82 -16.68 -3.18 15.46
CA ALA A 82 -15.44 -2.88 16.16
C ALA A 82 -15.58 -2.86 17.70
N SER A 83 -16.80 -2.64 18.21
CA SER A 83 -17.13 -2.73 19.64
C SER A 83 -17.31 -4.16 20.18
N LYS A 84 -17.25 -5.17 19.30
CA LYS A 84 -17.50 -6.60 19.62
C LYS A 84 -16.50 -7.58 19.04
N THR A 85 -15.58 -7.13 18.19
CA THR A 85 -14.54 -7.95 17.58
C THR A 85 -13.20 -7.66 18.24
N ALA A 86 -12.50 -8.69 18.68
CA ALA A 86 -11.13 -8.61 19.17
C ALA A 86 -10.22 -9.55 18.36
N SER A 87 -8.91 -9.27 18.32
CA SER A 87 -7.92 -10.14 17.68
C SER A 87 -6.49 -9.81 18.15
N ARG A 88 -5.59 -10.79 18.03
CA ARG A 88 -4.14 -10.68 18.25
C ARG A 88 -3.39 -10.04 17.08
N LEU A 89 -3.95 -9.99 15.87
CA LEU A 89 -3.29 -9.41 14.70
C LEU A 89 -4.31 -8.79 13.73
N ILE A 90 -4.25 -7.47 13.61
CA ILE A 90 -5.25 -6.64 12.92
C ILE A 90 -4.55 -5.73 11.92
N PHE A 91 -5.08 -5.69 10.70
CA PHE A 91 -4.76 -4.74 9.64
C PHE A 91 -5.97 -3.83 9.43
N ALA A 92 -5.77 -2.52 9.32
CA ALA A 92 -6.85 -1.55 9.06
C ALA A 92 -6.37 -0.50 8.05
N HIS A 93 -7.21 -0.15 7.07
CA HIS A 93 -6.84 0.69 5.94
C HIS A 93 -7.99 1.62 5.54
N VAL A 94 -7.67 2.85 5.14
CA VAL A 94 -8.64 3.84 4.61
C VAL A 94 -8.13 4.42 3.29
N ARG A 95 -8.97 4.38 2.25
CA ARG A 95 -8.58 4.51 0.85
C ARG A 95 -8.75 5.93 0.31
N ALA A 96 -7.75 6.40 -0.44
CA ALA A 96 -7.83 7.60 -1.27
C ALA A 96 -7.28 7.30 -2.66
N THR A 97 -8.18 7.11 -3.63
CA THR A 97 -7.99 6.48 -4.94
C THR A 97 -6.81 7.07 -5.71
N THR A 98 -5.77 6.27 -5.88
CA THR A 98 -4.68 6.51 -6.83
C THR A 98 -5.03 5.91 -8.19
N GLU A 99 -5.37 4.63 -8.17
CA GLU A 99 -5.63 3.75 -9.31
C GLU A 99 -6.85 2.85 -9.01
N GLY A 100 -7.40 2.23 -10.06
CA GLY A 100 -8.59 1.39 -9.99
C GLY A 100 -9.90 2.18 -9.88
N SER A 101 -11.02 1.49 -10.08
CA SER A 101 -12.37 2.04 -9.90
C SER A 101 -12.72 2.17 -8.41
N LEU A 102 -13.90 2.72 -8.11
CA LEU A 102 -14.48 2.67 -6.77
C LEU A 102 -15.30 1.39 -6.61
N SER A 103 -14.59 0.27 -6.45
CA SER A 103 -15.12 -1.07 -6.17
C SER A 103 -14.51 -1.61 -4.88
N GLU A 104 -15.17 -2.58 -4.24
CA GLU A 104 -14.71 -3.18 -3.00
C GLU A 104 -13.44 -4.03 -3.21
N ASP A 105 -13.29 -4.62 -4.41
CA ASP A 105 -12.09 -5.34 -4.87
C ASP A 105 -10.84 -4.44 -4.98
N ASN A 106 -11.01 -3.12 -4.84
CA ASN A 106 -9.90 -2.15 -4.82
C ASN A 106 -9.61 -1.63 -3.39
N CYS A 107 -10.33 -2.11 -2.37
CA CYS A 107 -10.13 -1.78 -0.96
C CYS A 107 -9.19 -2.77 -0.29
N HIS A 108 -8.22 -2.25 0.46
CA HIS A 108 -7.31 -3.06 1.26
C HIS A 108 -7.95 -3.41 2.61
N PRO A 109 -7.51 -4.49 3.29
CA PRO A 109 -6.45 -5.42 2.86
C PRO A 109 -6.93 -6.46 1.83
N PHE A 110 -6.00 -6.97 1.03
CA PHE A 110 -6.20 -8.16 0.20
C PHE A 110 -5.79 -9.42 0.97
N CYS A 111 -6.26 -10.60 0.57
CA CYS A 111 -5.82 -11.87 1.16
C CYS A 111 -5.70 -13.02 0.15
N HIS A 112 -4.86 -14.01 0.47
CA HIS A 112 -4.77 -15.29 -0.22
C HIS A 112 -4.33 -16.37 0.77
N GLY A 113 -5.16 -17.38 1.02
CA GLY A 113 -4.88 -18.38 2.06
C GLY A 113 -4.75 -17.71 3.43
N SER A 114 -3.65 -17.98 4.14
CA SER A 114 -3.30 -17.30 5.40
C SER A 114 -2.49 -16.01 5.21
N LEU A 115 -2.30 -15.51 3.99
CA LEU A 115 -1.57 -14.27 3.73
C LEU A 115 -2.53 -13.09 3.62
N MET A 116 -2.23 -11.99 4.31
CA MET A 116 -2.95 -10.71 4.26
C MET A 116 -2.01 -9.56 3.86
N TRP A 117 -2.46 -8.65 2.99
CA TRP A 117 -1.63 -7.61 2.36
C TRP A 117 -2.25 -6.22 2.36
N MET A 118 -1.43 -5.19 2.59
CA MET A 118 -1.78 -3.77 2.43
C MET A 118 -0.68 -3.00 1.70
N HIS A 119 -1.07 -1.92 1.02
CA HIS A 119 -0.16 -0.94 0.44
C HIS A 119 -0.62 0.49 0.74
N ASN A 120 0.32 1.36 1.13
CA ASN A 120 0.16 2.81 1.10
C ASN A 120 1.26 3.43 0.25
N GLY A 121 0.92 3.76 -0.99
CA GLY A 121 1.92 4.18 -1.96
C GLY A 121 1.39 4.14 -3.38
N GLY A 122 2.28 3.87 -4.32
CA GLY A 122 1.98 3.69 -5.73
C GLY A 122 3.20 3.21 -6.50
N LEU A 123 3.00 2.32 -7.47
CA LEU A 123 4.07 1.85 -8.35
C LEU A 123 4.37 2.90 -9.43
N GLY A 124 5.64 3.28 -9.56
CA GLY A 124 6.11 4.20 -10.59
C GLY A 124 5.91 3.63 -11.99
N GLY A 125 5.62 4.48 -12.97
CA GLY A 125 5.39 4.05 -14.36
C GLY A 125 4.33 2.96 -14.54
N TRP A 126 3.30 2.91 -13.68
CA TRP A 126 2.34 1.80 -13.61
C TRP A 126 1.79 1.35 -14.97
N LYS A 127 1.40 2.30 -15.82
CA LYS A 127 0.84 2.04 -17.16
C LYS A 127 1.85 1.37 -18.10
N GLN A 128 3.13 1.70 -17.96
CA GLN A 128 4.26 1.21 -18.76
C GLN A 128 4.85 -0.11 -18.22
N ILE A 129 4.55 -0.49 -16.97
CA ILE A 129 4.97 -1.79 -16.38
C ILE A 129 3.86 -2.84 -16.34
N LYS A 130 2.58 -2.47 -16.22
CA LYS A 130 1.47 -3.40 -15.94
C LYS A 130 1.45 -4.63 -16.85
N ARG A 131 1.64 -4.45 -18.16
CA ARG A 131 1.64 -5.58 -19.12
C ARG A 131 2.82 -6.52 -18.87
N ARG A 132 4.04 -6.00 -18.68
CA ARG A 132 5.26 -6.78 -18.40
C ARG A 132 5.24 -7.45 -17.03
N LEU A 133 4.56 -6.85 -16.05
CA LEU A 133 4.28 -7.48 -14.76
C LEU A 133 3.33 -8.68 -14.96
N GLY A 134 2.23 -8.50 -15.69
CA GLY A 134 1.29 -9.59 -16.02
C GLY A 134 1.94 -10.72 -16.81
N GLU A 135 2.77 -10.40 -17.82
CA GLU A 135 3.57 -11.34 -18.62
C GLU A 135 4.58 -12.16 -17.77
N ARG A 136 4.92 -11.71 -16.57
CA ARG A 136 5.86 -12.38 -15.65
C ARG A 136 5.17 -13.37 -14.69
N LEU A 137 3.92 -13.12 -14.31
CA LEU A 137 3.17 -13.95 -13.35
C LEU A 137 2.82 -15.33 -13.93
N ALA A 138 2.80 -16.37 -13.10
CA ALA A 138 2.12 -17.61 -13.46
C ALA A 138 0.59 -17.42 -13.50
N ASP A 139 -0.10 -18.12 -14.41
CA ASP A 139 -1.52 -17.96 -14.73
C ASP A 139 -2.44 -17.83 -13.50
N LYS A 140 -2.23 -18.67 -12.47
CA LYS A 140 -3.04 -18.66 -11.23
C LYS A 140 -2.89 -17.38 -10.40
N TRP A 141 -1.75 -16.68 -10.48
CA TRP A 141 -1.53 -15.40 -9.82
C TRP A 141 -2.03 -14.23 -10.66
N TYR A 142 -1.95 -14.35 -12.00
CA TYR A 142 -2.56 -13.40 -12.93
C TYR A 142 -4.10 -13.41 -12.81
N LEU A 143 -4.71 -14.61 -12.82
CA LEU A 143 -6.16 -14.82 -12.74
C LEU A 143 -6.72 -14.64 -11.31
N GLY A 144 -5.85 -14.56 -10.30
CA GLY A 144 -6.23 -14.27 -8.92
C GLY A 144 -6.47 -12.79 -8.62
N VAL A 145 -6.14 -11.89 -9.56
CA VAL A 145 -6.42 -10.45 -9.45
C VAL A 145 -7.87 -10.17 -9.84
N GLY A 146 -8.68 -9.71 -8.89
CA GLY A 146 -10.08 -9.34 -9.11
C GLY A 146 -10.28 -7.84 -9.39
N GLY A 147 -9.44 -6.99 -8.80
CA GLY A 147 -9.51 -5.54 -8.92
C GLY A 147 -8.59 -4.94 -10.00
N GLY A 148 -8.39 -3.63 -9.89
CA GLY A 148 -7.67 -2.81 -10.86
C GLY A 148 -6.39 -2.16 -10.35
N THR A 149 -6.12 -2.22 -9.04
CA THR A 149 -5.04 -1.43 -8.40
C THR A 149 -3.65 -2.01 -8.64
N ASP A 150 -2.66 -1.15 -8.84
CA ASP A 150 -1.23 -1.49 -8.79
C ASP A 150 -0.82 -2.28 -7.53
N SER A 151 -1.53 -2.02 -6.44
CA SER A 151 -1.31 -2.53 -5.10
C SER A 151 -1.66 -4.01 -4.95
N GLU A 152 -2.66 -4.47 -5.70
CA GLU A 152 -3.12 -5.85 -5.80
C GLU A 152 -2.24 -6.65 -6.78
N TRP A 153 -1.86 -6.06 -7.91
CA TRP A 153 -0.87 -6.65 -8.82
C TRP A 153 0.50 -6.81 -8.16
N ALA A 154 0.87 -5.92 -7.23
CA ALA A 154 2.04 -6.08 -6.37
C ALA A 154 1.90 -7.26 -5.38
N PHE A 155 0.69 -7.53 -4.86
CA PHE A 155 0.42 -8.72 -4.04
C PHE A 155 0.50 -10.01 -4.88
N ALA A 156 -0.08 -10.03 -6.08
CA ALA A 156 0.06 -11.16 -7.02
C ALA A 156 1.53 -11.45 -7.36
N LEU A 157 2.35 -10.40 -7.55
CA LEU A 157 3.80 -10.54 -7.72
C LEU A 157 4.51 -11.06 -6.48
N PHE A 158 4.06 -10.69 -5.27
CA PHE A 158 4.57 -11.26 -4.02
C PHE A 158 4.24 -12.75 -3.89
N LEU A 159 3.01 -13.17 -4.22
CA LEU A 159 2.59 -14.57 -4.20
C LEU A 159 3.41 -15.41 -5.20
N ASP A 160 3.54 -14.94 -6.44
CA ASP A 160 4.40 -15.55 -7.47
C ASP A 160 5.88 -15.64 -7.04
N THR A 161 6.40 -14.59 -6.39
CA THR A 161 7.77 -14.54 -5.86
C THR A 161 7.98 -15.53 -4.70
N LEU A 162 7.00 -15.67 -3.82
CA LEU A 162 7.02 -16.60 -2.69
C LEU A 162 6.98 -18.06 -3.20
N GLU A 163 6.15 -18.35 -4.20
CA GLU A 163 6.13 -19.66 -4.86
C GLU A 163 7.46 -20.00 -5.53
N ARG A 164 8.03 -19.07 -6.30
CA ARG A 164 9.36 -19.25 -6.94
C ARG A 164 10.53 -19.32 -5.94
N MET A 165 10.28 -19.07 -4.66
CA MET A 165 11.22 -19.36 -3.57
C MET A 165 11.06 -20.76 -2.95
N GLY A 166 10.11 -21.58 -3.44
CA GLY A 166 9.81 -22.92 -2.95
C GLY A 166 8.71 -22.98 -1.89
N HIS A 167 8.01 -21.87 -1.62
CA HIS A 167 6.97 -21.78 -0.60
C HIS A 167 5.60 -21.56 -1.26
N HIS A 168 4.77 -22.61 -1.35
CA HIS A 168 3.47 -22.50 -2.01
C HIS A 168 2.53 -21.55 -1.23
N PRO A 169 2.05 -20.42 -1.81
CA PRO A 169 1.30 -19.41 -1.05
C PRO A 169 -0.07 -19.87 -0.54
N SER A 170 -0.67 -20.92 -1.13
CA SER A 170 -1.88 -21.57 -0.60
C SER A 170 -1.58 -22.69 0.41
N SER A 171 -0.31 -22.94 0.77
CA SER A 171 -0.02 -23.75 1.96
C SER A 171 -0.33 -22.93 3.21
N GLN A 172 -0.74 -23.62 4.27
CA GLN A 172 -1.06 -23.03 5.57
C GLN A 172 -0.19 -23.74 6.61
N PRO A 173 1.09 -23.35 6.78
CA PRO A 173 1.96 -23.98 7.77
C PRO A 173 1.52 -23.59 9.18
N GLU A 174 1.66 -24.49 10.14
CA GLU A 174 1.18 -24.34 11.52
C GLU A 174 1.83 -23.16 12.28
N ASP A 175 3.10 -22.84 11.97
CA ASP A 175 3.85 -21.68 12.48
C ASP A 175 3.92 -20.50 11.48
N GLY A 176 3.14 -20.54 10.40
CA GLY A 176 3.24 -19.63 9.26
C GLY A 176 4.45 -19.88 8.35
N PHE A 177 4.68 -19.00 7.38
CA PHE A 177 5.85 -19.06 6.48
C PHE A 177 7.13 -18.61 7.17
N GLY A 178 7.00 -17.82 8.24
CA GLY A 178 8.10 -17.37 9.08
C GLY A 178 8.80 -16.10 8.55
N PRO A 179 9.36 -15.28 9.46
CA PRO A 179 9.72 -13.89 9.17
C PRO A 179 10.84 -13.78 8.13
N THR A 180 11.79 -14.71 8.11
CA THR A 180 12.90 -14.70 7.16
C THR A 180 12.45 -15.06 5.74
N VAL A 181 11.40 -15.87 5.57
CA VAL A 181 10.84 -16.21 4.25
C VAL A 181 10.07 -15.00 3.70
N LEU A 182 9.11 -14.48 4.46
CA LEU A 182 8.32 -13.31 4.05
C LEU A 182 9.20 -12.09 3.75
N ARG A 183 10.23 -11.83 4.58
CA ARG A 183 11.20 -10.75 4.36
C ARG A 183 11.98 -10.92 3.05
N LYS A 184 12.43 -12.15 2.73
CA LYS A 184 13.13 -12.45 1.47
C LYS A 184 12.20 -12.29 0.25
N ALA A 185 10.95 -12.74 0.35
CA ALA A 185 9.95 -12.58 -0.70
C ALA A 185 9.62 -11.10 -0.94
N MET A 186 9.45 -10.31 0.12
CA MET A 186 9.22 -8.86 0.04
C MET A 186 10.38 -8.13 -0.64
N LEU A 187 11.63 -8.40 -0.24
CA LEU A 187 12.83 -7.81 -0.84
C LEU A 187 12.95 -8.16 -2.34
N LYS A 188 12.69 -9.42 -2.71
CA LYS A 188 12.64 -9.81 -4.14
C LYS A 188 11.51 -9.12 -4.90
N THR A 189 10.33 -8.98 -4.29
CA THR A 189 9.18 -8.29 -4.90
C THR A 189 9.51 -6.84 -5.24
N ILE A 190 10.15 -6.12 -4.31
CA ILE A 190 10.62 -4.74 -4.53
C ILE A 190 11.68 -4.70 -5.65
N ALA A 191 12.66 -5.61 -5.65
CA ALA A 191 13.67 -5.68 -6.70
C ALA A 191 13.07 -5.94 -8.08
N LEU A 192 12.04 -6.80 -8.19
CA LEU A 192 11.32 -7.08 -9.43
C LEU A 192 10.47 -5.90 -9.89
N ILE A 193 9.87 -5.12 -8.98
CA ILE A 193 9.19 -3.86 -9.31
C ILE A 193 10.20 -2.84 -9.87
N ASN A 194 11.37 -2.71 -9.25
CA ASN A 194 12.44 -1.84 -9.76
C ASN A 194 12.91 -2.30 -11.15
N GLU A 195 13.18 -3.60 -11.36
CA GLU A 195 13.58 -4.18 -12.66
C GLU A 195 12.58 -3.85 -13.78
N LEU A 196 11.28 -3.95 -13.49
CA LEU A 196 10.22 -3.60 -14.44
C LEU A 196 10.21 -2.09 -14.78
N ILE A 197 10.50 -1.22 -13.81
CA ILE A 197 10.53 0.24 -13.97
C ILE A 197 11.79 0.70 -14.71
N ASP A 198 12.96 0.18 -14.34
CA ASP A 198 14.24 0.46 -15.01
C ASP A 198 14.22 -0.05 -16.46
N GLY A 199 13.38 -1.04 -16.77
CA GLY A 199 13.07 -1.50 -18.14
C GLY A 199 12.07 -0.65 -18.92
N ILE A 200 11.65 0.54 -18.45
CA ILE A 200 10.89 1.51 -19.26
C ILE A 200 11.89 2.30 -20.11
N PRO A 201 11.74 2.37 -21.45
CA PRO A 201 12.66 3.14 -22.29
C PRO A 201 12.71 4.62 -21.92
N GLU A 202 13.90 5.20 -21.79
CA GLU A 202 14.12 6.61 -21.45
C GLU A 202 13.36 7.57 -22.39
N SER A 203 13.27 7.23 -23.69
CA SER A 203 12.48 7.98 -24.66
C SER A 203 10.99 8.05 -24.33
N VAL A 204 10.42 7.01 -23.72
CA VAL A 204 9.03 7.00 -23.24
C VAL A 204 8.91 7.79 -21.94
N VAL A 205 9.87 7.65 -21.02
CA VAL A 205 9.91 8.43 -19.77
C VAL A 205 9.91 9.93 -20.06
N LEU A 206 10.73 10.37 -21.02
CA LEU A 206 10.83 11.77 -21.44
C LEU A 206 9.62 12.25 -22.26
N ALA A 207 9.11 11.44 -23.20
CA ALA A 207 8.00 11.85 -24.08
C ALA A 207 6.63 11.87 -23.36
N GLU A 208 6.38 10.95 -22.44
CA GLU A 208 5.13 10.87 -21.67
C GLU A 208 5.23 11.54 -20.28
N ASN A 209 6.40 12.05 -19.89
CA ASN A 209 6.71 12.61 -18.57
C ASN A 209 6.34 11.64 -17.42
N VAL A 210 6.88 10.42 -17.49
CA VAL A 210 6.53 9.30 -16.61
C VAL A 210 7.19 9.44 -15.24
N ASP A 211 6.39 9.53 -14.17
CA ASP A 211 6.87 9.49 -12.79
C ASP A 211 7.22 8.04 -12.41
N THR A 212 8.50 7.68 -12.55
CA THR A 212 9.05 6.33 -12.30
C THR A 212 9.28 6.00 -10.82
N ARG A 213 9.13 6.98 -9.92
CA ARG A 213 9.39 6.80 -8.49
C ARG A 213 8.25 6.08 -7.78
N SER A 214 8.47 4.81 -7.46
CA SER A 214 7.58 4.05 -6.59
C SER A 214 7.65 4.52 -5.14
N LEU A 215 6.50 4.67 -4.48
CA LEU A 215 6.39 4.67 -3.01
C LEU A 215 5.83 3.31 -2.63
N LEU A 216 6.57 2.50 -1.87
CA LEU A 216 6.18 1.12 -1.57
C LEU A 216 6.14 0.88 -0.06
N ASN A 217 5.22 1.54 0.66
CA ASN A 217 4.96 1.13 2.05
C ASN A 217 3.97 -0.03 2.04
N PHE A 218 4.49 -1.24 1.84
CA PHE A 218 3.74 -2.49 1.95
C PHE A 218 3.66 -2.96 3.40
N ALA A 219 2.61 -3.72 3.73
CA ALA A 219 2.53 -4.55 4.92
C ALA A 219 1.96 -5.93 4.54
N VAL A 220 2.61 -7.01 4.96
CA VAL A 220 2.14 -8.39 4.77
C VAL A 220 2.20 -9.17 6.09
N SER A 221 1.24 -10.05 6.31
CA SER A 221 1.18 -10.96 7.47
C SER A 221 0.80 -12.37 7.02
N ASP A 222 1.35 -13.39 7.68
CA ASP A 222 0.95 -14.80 7.56
C ASP A 222 0.12 -15.31 8.76
N GLY A 223 -0.28 -14.41 9.66
CA GLY A 223 -0.92 -14.71 10.95
C GLY A 223 0.06 -14.71 12.13
N HIS A 224 1.33 -15.08 11.89
CA HIS A 224 2.35 -15.29 12.93
C HIS A 224 3.40 -14.17 12.92
N SER A 225 3.74 -13.71 11.72
CA SER A 225 4.80 -12.76 11.40
C SER A 225 4.25 -11.60 10.57
N VAL A 226 4.75 -10.39 10.81
CA VAL A 226 4.42 -9.20 10.01
C VAL A 226 5.69 -8.64 9.37
N ILE A 227 5.63 -8.32 8.08
CA ILE A 227 6.66 -7.57 7.37
C ILE A 227 6.06 -6.26 6.86
N CYS A 228 6.60 -5.13 7.31
CA CYS A 228 6.27 -3.79 6.82
C CYS A 228 7.48 -3.15 6.14
N THR A 229 7.25 -2.27 5.17
CA THR A 229 8.33 -1.54 4.48
C THR A 229 8.07 -0.03 4.54
N ARG A 230 9.14 0.77 4.65
CA ARG A 230 9.12 2.20 4.35
C ARG A 230 10.12 2.44 3.22
N TYR A 231 9.62 2.65 2.00
CA TYR A 231 10.48 2.57 0.81
C TYR A 231 10.10 3.58 -0.30
N ILE A 232 11.13 4.10 -0.96
CA ILE A 232 11.04 4.87 -2.20
C ILE A 232 12.09 4.45 -3.23
N GLY A 233 11.65 4.31 -4.48
CA GLY A 233 12.51 4.18 -5.66
C GLY A 233 13.12 5.51 -6.09
N SER A 234 13.88 6.14 -5.19
CA SER A 234 14.61 7.40 -5.41
C SER A 234 15.73 7.52 -4.40
N SER A 235 16.93 7.91 -4.84
CA SER A 235 18.05 8.22 -3.93
C SER A 235 17.91 9.60 -3.28
N SER A 236 17.21 10.53 -3.94
CA SER A 236 17.12 11.95 -3.54
C SER A 236 15.82 12.31 -2.82
N ASP A 237 14.71 11.60 -3.04
CA ASP A 237 13.42 11.84 -2.38
C ASP A 237 13.25 11.02 -1.09
N GLU A 238 12.35 11.47 -0.22
CA GLU A 238 11.98 10.80 1.04
C GLU A 238 10.88 9.75 0.82
N ALA A 239 10.87 8.65 1.58
CA ALA A 239 9.77 7.68 1.53
C ALA A 239 8.53 8.16 2.29
N ALA A 240 7.36 7.61 1.94
CA ALA A 240 6.09 7.91 2.59
C ALA A 240 6.15 7.66 4.11
N SER A 241 5.39 8.43 4.89
CA SER A 241 5.40 8.32 6.36
C SER A 241 5.04 6.92 6.85
N LEU A 242 5.83 6.41 7.80
CA LEU A 242 5.53 5.18 8.53
C LEU A 242 6.16 5.25 9.92
N TYR A 243 5.37 5.00 10.94
CA TYR A 243 5.77 5.02 12.35
C TYR A 243 5.49 3.66 12.98
N TYR A 244 6.22 3.31 14.03
CA TYR A 244 5.89 2.18 14.88
C TYR A 244 5.96 2.56 16.36
N SER A 245 5.26 1.79 17.18
CA SER A 245 5.34 1.86 18.63
C SER A 245 5.30 0.44 19.18
N SER A 246 6.05 0.18 20.24
CA SER A 246 6.05 -1.10 20.94
C SER A 246 6.14 -0.88 22.45
N GLY A 247 5.51 -1.74 23.23
CA GLY A 247 5.41 -1.63 24.68
C GLY A 247 4.59 -2.76 25.31
N THR A 248 4.27 -2.63 26.59
CA THR A 248 3.50 -3.62 27.35
C THR A 248 2.00 -3.54 27.06
N LEU A 249 1.42 -2.33 27.09
CA LEU A 249 -0.04 -2.15 27.04
C LEU A 249 -0.44 -0.96 26.16
N TRP A 250 -1.63 -1.06 25.55
CA TRP A 250 -2.29 0.02 24.83
C TRP A 250 -3.64 0.35 25.48
N GLU A 251 -3.65 1.44 26.25
CA GLU A 251 -4.81 1.89 27.02
C GLU A 251 -4.85 3.41 27.18
N THR A 252 -5.89 3.91 27.84
CA THR A 252 -6.14 5.34 28.08
C THR A 252 -5.39 5.86 29.30
N SER A 253 -4.60 6.93 29.15
CA SER A 253 -3.74 7.52 30.20
C SER A 253 -4.49 7.95 31.46
N ALA A 254 -5.80 8.17 31.35
CA ALA A 254 -6.73 8.18 32.46
C ALA A 254 -7.95 7.30 32.12
N PRO A 255 -8.37 6.37 32.98
CA PRO A 255 -9.51 5.47 32.74
C PRO A 255 -10.86 6.16 32.97
N THR A 256 -11.04 7.37 32.43
CA THR A 256 -12.34 8.05 32.39
C THR A 256 -13.19 7.49 31.24
N PRO A 257 -14.49 7.19 31.45
CA PRO A 257 -15.34 6.69 30.37
C PRO A 257 -15.40 7.66 29.18
N GLY A 258 -15.01 7.16 28.00
CA GLY A 258 -14.94 7.97 26.77
C GLY A 258 -13.62 8.70 26.53
N SER A 259 -12.57 8.46 27.34
CA SER A 259 -11.23 8.98 27.06
C SER A 259 -10.70 8.53 25.69
N GLN A 260 -10.18 9.47 24.91
CA GLN A 260 -9.51 9.22 23.63
C GLN A 260 -7.97 9.35 23.75
N ASP A 261 -7.48 9.70 24.94
CA ASP A 261 -6.07 9.90 25.26
C ASP A 261 -5.43 8.54 25.53
N TYR A 262 -5.25 7.76 24.46
CA TYR A 262 -4.50 6.51 24.50
C TYR A 262 -2.98 6.77 24.58
N GLN A 263 -2.27 5.83 25.20
CA GLN A 263 -0.81 5.80 25.26
C GLN A 263 -0.28 4.37 25.09
N MET A 264 1.03 4.26 24.81
CA MET A 264 1.76 2.99 24.83
C MET A 264 2.54 2.89 26.14
N GLU A 265 2.09 2.03 27.04
CA GLU A 265 2.77 1.76 28.30
C GLU A 265 4.07 0.95 28.07
N ARG A 266 5.07 1.15 28.93
CA ARG A 266 6.37 0.45 28.90
C ARG A 266 6.87 0.20 30.32
N SER A 267 6.10 -0.59 31.06
CA SER A 267 6.36 -0.89 32.48
C SER A 267 7.55 -1.82 32.70
N ASP A 268 7.90 -2.65 31.71
CA ASP A 268 9.01 -3.59 31.79
C ASP A 268 9.96 -3.52 30.56
N LYS A 269 10.65 -4.61 30.24
CA LYS A 269 11.58 -4.73 29.10
C LYS A 269 11.01 -5.53 27.92
N GLY A 270 9.77 -5.97 28.01
CA GLY A 270 9.06 -6.68 26.97
C GLY A 270 8.52 -5.76 25.89
N ALA A 271 7.98 -6.39 24.86
CA ALA A 271 7.00 -5.80 23.99
C ALA A 271 5.90 -6.84 23.83
N ASP A 272 4.72 -6.55 24.36
CA ASP A 272 3.52 -7.38 24.23
C ASP A 272 2.62 -6.81 23.11
N VAL A 273 2.58 -5.49 22.97
CA VAL A 273 1.89 -4.78 21.90
C VAL A 273 2.91 -4.16 20.94
N VAL A 274 2.67 -4.35 19.64
CA VAL A 274 3.32 -3.61 18.55
C VAL A 274 2.28 -2.97 17.63
N LEU A 275 2.42 -1.67 17.39
CA LEU A 275 1.67 -0.89 16.42
C LEU A 275 2.58 -0.43 15.28
N VAL A 276 2.09 -0.41 14.05
CA VAL A 276 2.73 0.24 12.88
C VAL A 276 1.68 1.04 12.13
N ALA A 277 1.88 2.34 11.94
CA ALA A 277 0.86 3.25 11.41
C ALA A 277 1.43 4.27 10.42
N SER A 278 0.63 4.67 9.41
CA SER A 278 1.00 5.71 8.45
C SER A 278 1.13 7.10 9.09
N GLU A 279 0.28 7.40 10.08
CA GLU A 279 0.41 8.53 11.01
C GLU A 279 0.18 8.02 12.45
N PRO A 280 0.84 8.57 13.48
CA PRO A 280 0.64 8.17 14.88
C PRO A 280 -0.83 8.24 15.31
N LEU A 281 -1.32 7.29 16.12
CA LEU A 281 -2.71 7.31 16.61
C LEU A 281 -2.95 8.33 17.74
N THR A 282 -1.88 8.90 18.29
CA THR A 282 -1.87 9.78 19.47
C THR A 282 -0.88 10.93 19.25
N PHE A 283 -1.06 12.06 19.95
CA PHE A 283 -0.26 13.27 19.70
C PHE A 283 1.10 13.28 20.42
N GLU A 284 1.30 12.35 21.35
CA GLU A 284 2.55 12.12 22.09
C GLU A 284 3.62 11.50 21.17
N ARG A 285 4.33 12.36 20.42
CA ARG A 285 5.31 11.92 19.41
C ARG A 285 6.46 11.09 19.98
N GLU A 286 6.77 11.25 21.27
CA GLU A 286 7.81 10.50 21.97
C GLU A 286 7.45 9.01 22.12
N ASN A 287 6.15 8.68 22.08
CA ASN A 287 5.63 7.32 22.07
C ASN A 287 5.69 6.65 20.67
N TRP A 288 6.20 7.31 19.63
CA TRP A 288 6.20 6.81 18.25
C TRP A 288 7.54 6.99 17.53
N ILE A 289 8.15 5.88 17.09
CA ILE A 289 9.41 5.86 16.37
C ILE A 289 9.13 5.91 14.86
N ASN A 290 9.74 6.87 14.16
CA ASN A 290 9.69 6.95 12.69
C ASN A 290 10.54 5.82 12.09
N VAL A 291 9.98 5.02 11.17
CA VAL A 291 10.74 4.02 10.44
C VAL A 291 11.71 4.75 9.49
N PRO A 292 13.00 4.38 9.40
CA PRO A 292 13.92 5.04 8.47
C PRO A 292 13.51 4.80 7.00
N THR A 293 13.80 5.76 6.12
CA THR A 293 13.59 5.59 4.67
C THR A 293 14.42 4.42 4.13
N ASN A 294 13.86 3.66 3.19
CA ASN A 294 14.39 2.44 2.59
C ASN A 294 14.80 1.41 3.67
N SER A 295 13.84 1.07 4.53
CA SER A 295 13.98 0.04 5.57
C SER A 295 12.80 -0.93 5.57
N ILE A 296 13.07 -2.16 6.01
CA ILE A 296 12.12 -3.24 6.20
C ILE A 296 12.02 -3.57 7.69
N LEU A 297 10.81 -3.43 8.23
CA LEU A 297 10.44 -3.73 9.60
C LEU A 297 9.84 -5.15 9.64
N THR A 298 10.25 -5.93 10.64
CA THR A 298 9.80 -7.31 10.86
C THR A 298 9.28 -7.43 12.29
N ILE A 299 8.08 -7.95 12.48
CA ILE A 299 7.51 -8.29 13.79
C ILE A 299 7.31 -9.80 13.82
N HIS A 300 7.93 -10.48 14.78
CA HIS A 300 7.74 -11.91 15.02
C HIS A 300 8.00 -12.19 16.50
N ASN A 301 7.12 -12.97 17.14
CA ASN A 301 7.10 -13.17 18.61
C ASN A 301 7.27 -11.83 19.35
N GLN A 302 6.47 -10.85 18.88
CA GLN A 302 6.37 -9.45 19.32
C GLN A 302 7.69 -8.63 19.28
N THR A 303 8.82 -9.27 18.96
CA THR A 303 10.11 -8.64 18.73
C THR A 303 10.08 -7.86 17.42
N VAL A 304 10.38 -6.56 17.49
CA VAL A 304 10.50 -5.67 16.33
C VAL A 304 11.95 -5.59 15.88
N MET A 305 12.20 -5.86 14.60
CA MET A 305 13.52 -5.73 13.98
C MET A 305 13.44 -4.86 12.72
N VAL A 306 14.24 -3.79 12.67
CA VAL A 306 14.32 -2.90 11.51
C VAL A 306 15.66 -3.10 10.81
N HIS A 307 15.62 -3.37 9.50
CA HIS A 307 16.80 -3.59 8.67
C HIS A 307 16.79 -2.63 7.46
N PRO A 308 17.94 -2.13 6.99
CA PRO A 308 18.00 -1.35 5.76
C PRO A 308 17.71 -2.23 4.53
N ILE A 309 17.03 -1.67 3.54
CA ILE A 309 16.88 -2.24 2.20
C ILE A 309 18.08 -1.76 1.40
N LEU A 310 19.03 -2.65 1.10
CA LEU A 310 20.32 -2.30 0.47
C LEU A 310 20.25 -2.42 -1.05
N ASP A 311 19.88 -1.34 -1.72
CA ASP A 311 19.80 -1.25 -3.19
C ASP A 311 20.38 0.08 -3.73
N GLN A 312 20.16 0.36 -5.02
CA GLN A 312 20.66 1.55 -5.72
C GLN A 312 20.10 2.89 -5.20
N TYR A 313 19.05 2.86 -4.38
CA TYR A 313 18.45 4.05 -3.79
C TYR A 313 18.84 4.23 -2.31
N TYR A 314 19.53 3.27 -1.70
CA TYR A 314 20.02 3.35 -0.33
C TYR A 314 21.32 4.15 -0.21
N ASP A 315 21.44 4.97 0.83
CA ASP A 315 22.66 5.71 1.16
C ASP A 315 23.17 5.29 2.55
N ARG A 316 24.48 5.09 2.68
CA ARG A 316 25.16 4.72 3.93
C ARG A 316 25.50 5.92 4.81
N SER A 317 25.44 7.14 4.28
CA SER A 317 25.78 8.36 4.99
C SER A 317 24.67 8.74 5.99
N PRO A 318 24.95 8.80 7.30
CA PRO A 318 23.98 9.30 8.29
C PRO A 318 23.72 10.82 8.16
N HIS A 319 24.40 11.49 7.23
CA HIS A 319 24.20 12.89 6.89
C HIS A 319 23.48 13.09 5.55
N HIS A 320 23.10 12.01 4.85
CA HIS A 320 22.30 12.12 3.63
C HIS A 320 20.94 12.77 3.95
N ARG A 321 20.53 13.75 3.14
CA ARG A 321 19.28 14.49 3.33
C ARG A 321 18.40 14.34 2.10
N ARG A 322 17.21 13.78 2.32
CA ARG A 322 16.21 13.52 1.28
C ARG A 322 15.23 14.67 1.16
N SER A 323 14.70 14.84 -0.04
CA SER A 323 13.67 15.81 -0.38
C SER A 323 12.30 15.31 0.07
N THR A 324 11.68 16.05 0.99
CA THR A 324 10.28 15.81 1.41
C THR A 324 9.29 16.27 0.33
N ALA A 325 9.74 16.89 -0.77
CA ALA A 325 8.86 17.55 -1.74
C ALA A 325 7.94 16.54 -2.46
N PHE A 326 8.48 15.39 -2.87
CA PHE A 326 7.69 14.36 -3.55
C PHE A 326 6.56 13.83 -2.66
N VAL A 327 6.86 13.34 -1.46
CA VAL A 327 5.84 12.86 -0.51
C VAL A 327 4.87 13.95 -0.07
N ARG A 328 5.30 15.22 0.02
CA ARG A 328 4.38 16.36 0.22
C ARG A 328 3.38 16.49 -0.93
N THR A 329 3.82 16.44 -2.19
CA THR A 329 2.89 16.53 -3.35
C THR A 329 1.92 15.35 -3.46
N LYS A 330 2.25 14.18 -2.89
CA LYS A 330 1.35 13.03 -2.78
C LYS A 330 0.49 13.10 -1.50
N GLY A 331 0.89 13.87 -0.48
CA GLY A 331 0.23 13.99 0.82
C GLY A 331 0.55 12.85 1.80
N LEU A 332 1.83 12.49 1.90
CA LEU A 332 2.41 11.38 2.68
C LEU A 332 3.66 11.82 3.48
N SER A 333 3.75 13.10 3.84
CA SER A 333 4.92 13.71 4.48
C SER A 333 5.19 13.13 5.88
N ALA A 334 6.41 12.72 6.20
CA ALA A 334 6.75 12.49 7.60
C ALA A 334 6.91 13.84 8.33
N ASN A 335 6.54 13.87 9.62
CA ASN A 335 6.66 15.06 10.47
C ASN A 335 8.08 15.19 11.07
N GLU A 336 9.11 15.02 10.23
CA GLU A 336 10.51 15.09 10.65
C GLU A 336 10.90 16.54 10.97
N LYS A 337 11.37 16.77 12.21
CA LYS A 337 12.02 18.04 12.60
C LYS A 337 13.32 18.18 11.80
N GLY A 338 13.25 18.84 10.65
CA GLY A 338 14.44 19.23 9.92
C GLY A 338 15.37 20.02 10.85
N THR A 339 16.57 19.50 11.12
CA THR A 339 17.53 20.10 12.06
C THR A 339 18.19 21.34 11.45
N SER A 340 17.40 22.40 11.28
CA SER A 340 17.89 23.73 10.97
C SER A 340 18.62 24.29 12.20
N ARG A 341 19.90 23.93 12.35
CA ARG A 341 20.89 24.78 13.01
C ARG A 341 21.12 26.02 12.12
N ALA A 342 20.07 26.82 11.95
CA ALA A 342 20.22 28.20 11.54
C ALA A 342 20.94 28.91 12.69
N GLY A 343 22.17 29.37 12.46
CA GLY A 343 22.89 30.15 13.45
C GLY A 343 22.10 31.42 13.75
N THR A 344 21.80 31.66 15.02
CA THR A 344 21.26 32.96 15.46
C THR A 344 22.25 34.06 15.10
N PRO A 345 21.84 35.11 14.35
CA PRO A 345 22.70 36.26 14.14
C PRO A 345 22.88 36.98 15.48
N PHE A 346 24.09 36.92 16.03
CA PHE A 346 24.43 37.63 17.25
C PHE A 346 24.48 39.14 16.97
N ASN A 347 23.52 39.89 17.54
CA ASN A 347 23.60 41.35 17.60
C ASN A 347 24.78 41.74 18.50
N LEU A 348 25.78 42.41 17.92
CA LEU A 348 26.91 43.00 18.65
C LEU A 348 26.65 44.50 18.87
N SER A 349 26.19 44.86 20.07
CA SER A 349 25.91 46.24 20.44
C SER A 349 26.10 46.54 21.94
N ALA A 350 27.32 46.34 22.45
CA ALA A 350 27.78 46.90 23.73
C ALA A 350 29.32 47.06 23.73
N PRO A 351 29.88 48.21 24.14
CA PRO A 351 31.33 48.43 24.20
C PRO A 351 31.92 48.01 25.56
N ILE A 352 33.20 47.63 25.57
CA ILE A 352 34.01 47.37 26.78
C ILE A 352 35.33 48.18 26.66
N PRO A 353 35.83 48.83 27.73
CA PRO A 353 36.98 49.73 27.68
C PRO A 353 38.36 49.02 27.62
N CYS A 354 39.44 49.81 27.65
CA CYS A 354 40.76 49.45 27.08
C CYS A 354 41.94 49.71 28.06
N ILE A 355 43.16 49.25 27.68
CA ILE A 355 44.50 49.56 28.27
C ILE A 355 44.82 48.82 29.60
N PRO A 356 46.09 48.40 29.92
CA PRO A 356 47.39 48.63 29.26
C PRO A 356 48.25 47.39 28.84
N CYS A 357 49.35 47.72 28.14
CA CYS A 357 50.58 46.94 27.84
C CYS A 357 51.50 46.71 29.08
N LEU A 358 52.68 46.05 29.11
CA LEU A 358 53.70 45.42 28.20
C LEU A 358 54.49 44.36 29.09
N PRO A 359 55.68 43.74 28.82
CA PRO A 359 56.79 44.10 27.91
C PRO A 359 57.33 43.02 26.92
N GLN A 360 58.27 43.47 26.10
CA GLN A 360 58.93 42.87 24.93
C GLN A 360 59.78 41.59 25.15
N PHE A 361 60.04 40.89 24.04
CA PHE A 361 61.41 40.57 23.60
C PHE A 361 61.51 40.78 22.05
N GLN A 362 62.72 40.96 21.51
CA GLN A 362 62.99 41.27 20.09
C GLN A 362 63.87 40.19 19.43
N GLU A 363 63.81 40.07 18.08
CA GLU A 363 64.93 40.46 17.19
C GLU A 363 64.58 40.39 15.67
N HIS A 364 65.23 41.28 14.89
CA HIS A 364 65.62 41.32 13.45
C HIS A 364 64.90 40.43 12.38
N HIS A 365 64.29 41.01 11.33
CA HIS A 365 64.84 41.46 10.02
C HIS A 365 65.11 40.31 8.99
N GLN A 366 64.90 40.45 7.66
CA GLN A 366 64.40 41.58 6.85
C GLN A 366 63.65 41.16 5.55
N GLU A 367 63.36 42.14 4.68
CA GLU A 367 62.44 42.16 3.51
C GLU A 367 62.99 41.41 2.26
N HIS A 368 62.24 41.10 1.18
CA HIS A 368 61.72 42.05 0.17
C HIS A 368 60.63 41.50 -0.79
N LYS A 369 60.03 42.39 -1.62
CA LYS A 369 58.95 42.12 -2.60
C LYS A 369 59.23 42.73 -4.00
N GLN A 370 58.42 42.30 -5.00
CA GLN A 370 57.96 42.94 -6.29
C GLN A 370 58.31 42.09 -7.55
N ARG A 371 57.72 42.21 -8.76
CA ARG A 371 56.38 42.55 -9.40
C ARG A 371 56.64 43.12 -10.84
N PHE A 372 55.58 43.28 -11.67
CA PHE A 372 55.55 43.86 -13.07
C PHE A 372 56.04 42.91 -14.21
N ARG A 373 55.56 42.92 -15.48
CA ARG A 373 54.35 43.46 -16.20
C ARG A 373 54.10 42.66 -17.54
N GLY A 374 53.00 42.92 -18.29
CA GLY A 374 52.63 42.28 -19.60
C GLY A 374 53.29 42.92 -20.86
N PRO A 375 52.72 42.89 -22.13
CA PRO A 375 51.29 42.75 -22.53
C PRO A 375 50.94 42.10 -23.94
N THR A 376 49.67 42.27 -24.41
CA THR A 376 49.14 42.33 -25.83
C THR A 376 48.43 41.11 -26.50
N ILE A 377 47.53 41.38 -27.48
CA ILE A 377 46.58 40.49 -28.23
C ILE A 377 46.49 40.96 -29.72
N PRO A 378 46.10 40.13 -30.74
CA PRO A 378 44.77 40.32 -31.39
C PRO A 378 44.05 39.09 -32.06
N THR A 379 42.77 38.88 -31.69
CA THR A 379 41.52 38.68 -32.51
C THR A 379 41.40 37.90 -33.86
N LEU A 380 40.49 36.88 -33.88
CA LEU A 380 39.32 36.59 -34.80
C LEU A 380 39.44 36.66 -36.37
N PRO A 381 38.48 36.17 -37.23
CA PRO A 381 37.11 35.62 -37.03
C PRO A 381 36.79 34.26 -37.76
N PRO A 382 35.53 33.73 -37.74
CA PRO A 382 35.14 32.46 -38.39
C PRO A 382 34.28 32.61 -39.67
N SER A 383 33.94 31.49 -40.34
CA SER A 383 32.96 31.43 -41.45
C SER A 383 32.17 30.11 -41.50
N SER A 384 31.00 30.11 -42.17
CA SER A 384 30.14 28.93 -42.38
C SER A 384 29.21 29.14 -43.59
N LEU A 385 28.77 28.03 -44.24
CA LEU A 385 27.48 27.79 -44.94
C LEU A 385 27.59 26.87 -46.19
N CYS A 386 26.59 25.99 -46.37
CA CYS A 386 26.17 25.33 -47.62
C CYS A 386 27.13 24.31 -48.30
N ARG A 387 26.68 23.30 -49.08
CA ARG A 387 25.31 22.88 -49.47
C ARG A 387 25.22 21.37 -49.80
N SER A 388 24.04 20.79 -49.55
CA SER A 388 23.43 19.54 -50.06
C SER A 388 24.05 18.76 -51.25
N ARG A 389 24.12 17.41 -51.14
CA ARG A 389 23.59 16.45 -52.14
C ARG A 389 23.53 14.98 -51.66
N THR A 390 22.53 14.25 -52.17
CA THR A 390 22.30 12.78 -52.18
C THR A 390 21.35 12.49 -53.36
N PRO A 391 21.07 11.23 -53.77
CA PRO A 391 21.69 9.94 -53.44
C PRO A 391 22.33 9.28 -54.70
N ASP A 392 22.61 7.96 -54.64
CA ASP A 392 22.22 6.98 -55.68
C ASP A 392 22.35 5.53 -55.13
N ASP A 393 21.70 4.56 -55.78
CA ASP A 393 21.37 3.22 -55.26
C ASP A 393 22.49 2.16 -55.31
N PHE A 394 22.39 1.11 -54.47
CA PHE A 394 22.65 -0.27 -54.93
C PHE A 394 21.81 -1.35 -54.21
N SER A 395 21.31 -2.28 -55.04
CA SER A 395 20.28 -3.31 -54.83
C SER A 395 20.64 -4.52 -53.95
N ALA A 396 19.60 -5.11 -53.32
CA ALA A 396 19.42 -6.54 -52.92
C ALA A 396 20.41 -7.17 -51.89
N ALA A 397 20.06 -8.23 -51.15
CA ALA A 397 18.95 -9.18 -51.25
C ALA A 397 18.46 -9.69 -49.87
N SER A 398 17.25 -10.27 -49.83
CA SER A 398 16.72 -11.03 -48.67
C SER A 398 16.77 -12.53 -48.96
N ILE A 399 17.19 -13.34 -47.98
CA ILE A 399 17.12 -14.81 -48.05
C ILE A 399 16.53 -15.37 -46.75
N ILE A 400 15.40 -16.07 -46.90
CA ILE A 400 14.72 -16.86 -45.86
C ILE A 400 14.92 -18.35 -46.18
N PRO A 401 15.21 -19.21 -45.20
CA PRO A 401 14.96 -20.64 -45.31
C PRO A 401 13.73 -21.05 -44.48
N ARG A 402 12.64 -21.44 -45.15
CA ARG A 402 11.54 -22.23 -44.57
C ARG A 402 11.65 -23.68 -45.05
N SER A 403 11.73 -24.63 -44.13
CA SER A 403 11.44 -26.05 -44.38
C SER A 403 10.76 -26.63 -43.13
N ARG A 404 9.46 -26.94 -43.20
CA ARG A 404 8.81 -28.16 -43.72
C ARG A 404 8.80 -29.31 -42.71
N THR A 405 7.66 -29.47 -42.06
CA THR A 405 7.21 -30.73 -41.44
C THR A 405 6.89 -31.79 -42.49
N PRO A 406 6.95 -33.07 -42.12
CA PRO A 406 6.04 -34.11 -42.60
C PRO A 406 5.16 -34.63 -41.44
N LEU A 407 4.13 -35.43 -41.77
CA LEU A 407 3.19 -36.01 -40.82
C LEU A 407 2.90 -37.48 -41.18
N ALA A 408 2.72 -38.31 -40.15
CA ALA A 408 1.88 -39.51 -40.08
C ALA A 408 2.43 -40.94 -40.38
N HIS A 409 1.83 -41.86 -39.60
CA HIS A 409 1.55 -43.29 -39.81
C HIS A 409 2.49 -44.42 -39.31
N SER A 410 1.84 -45.29 -38.51
CA SER A 410 1.95 -46.77 -38.35
C SER A 410 3.12 -47.44 -37.60
N GLU A 411 2.72 -48.00 -36.44
CA GLU A 411 3.03 -49.30 -35.80
C GLU A 411 3.16 -50.54 -36.75
N PRO A 412 3.49 -51.79 -36.29
CA PRO A 412 3.45 -52.34 -34.91
C PRO A 412 4.61 -53.29 -34.45
N ALA A 413 4.43 -53.80 -33.21
CA ALA A 413 4.84 -55.12 -32.68
C ALA A 413 6.29 -55.36 -32.17
N ALA A 414 6.55 -56.27 -31.23
CA ALA A 414 5.75 -56.85 -30.12
C ALA A 414 6.63 -57.75 -29.22
N SER A 415 6.41 -57.79 -27.89
CA SER A 415 6.61 -58.98 -27.02
C SER A 415 6.29 -58.70 -25.53
N GLU A 416 5.07 -59.02 -25.12
CA GLU A 416 4.73 -59.48 -23.75
C GLU A 416 5.04 -61.02 -23.67
N PRO A 417 4.86 -61.77 -22.55
CA PRO A 417 3.83 -61.66 -21.48
C PRO A 417 4.41 -61.86 -20.04
N ALA A 418 3.70 -62.10 -18.92
CA ALA A 418 2.29 -62.38 -18.56
C ALA A 418 2.13 -62.07 -17.02
N ALA A 419 1.01 -62.10 -16.29
CA ALA A 419 -0.46 -62.21 -16.46
C ALA A 419 -1.09 -61.70 -15.10
N ALA A 420 -2.39 -61.69 -14.77
CA ALA A 420 -3.68 -62.08 -15.38
C ALA A 420 -4.79 -61.16 -14.78
N ALA A 421 -5.84 -60.75 -15.51
CA ALA A 421 -7.19 -61.35 -15.61
C ALA A 421 -8.13 -61.20 -14.38
N PRO A 422 -9.47 -61.14 -14.56
CA PRO A 422 -10.19 -60.27 -15.51
C PRO A 422 -11.47 -59.62 -14.92
N ALA A 423 -12.00 -58.58 -15.59
CA ALA A 423 -13.37 -58.07 -15.39
C ALA A 423 -13.99 -57.56 -16.71
N THR A 424 -15.31 -57.60 -16.84
CA THR A 424 -16.06 -57.31 -18.08
C THR A 424 -16.38 -55.82 -18.29
N PRO A 425 -16.50 -55.34 -19.55
CA PRO A 425 -16.77 -53.93 -19.85
C PRO A 425 -18.22 -53.52 -19.60
N PHE A 426 -18.43 -52.24 -19.24
CA PHE A 426 -19.74 -51.58 -19.16
C PHE A 426 -19.83 -50.40 -20.14
N ASP A 427 -21.02 -50.17 -20.69
CA ASP A 427 -21.28 -49.17 -21.73
C ASP A 427 -21.40 -47.74 -21.15
N VAL A 428 -20.73 -46.77 -21.79
CA VAL A 428 -20.59 -45.39 -21.30
C VAL A 428 -21.63 -44.48 -21.95
N ARG A 429 -22.92 -44.79 -21.79
CA ARG A 429 -24.05 -44.03 -22.40
C ARG A 429 -25.30 -43.85 -21.52
N ALA A 430 -25.21 -43.81 -20.19
CA ALA A 430 -26.38 -43.50 -19.34
C ALA A 430 -26.09 -42.93 -17.92
N LEU A 431 -25.48 -41.74 -17.77
CA LEU A 431 -25.36 -41.06 -16.46
C LEU A 431 -25.59 -39.53 -16.48
N THR A 432 -26.68 -39.09 -17.09
CA THR A 432 -27.19 -37.70 -16.99
C THR A 432 -28.72 -37.66 -16.86
N ALA A 433 -29.26 -38.12 -15.73
CA ALA A 433 -30.68 -38.00 -15.39
C ALA A 433 -30.89 -37.82 -13.87
N PRO A 434 -31.63 -36.80 -13.40
CA PRO A 434 -32.03 -36.68 -11.99
C PRO A 434 -33.18 -37.66 -11.65
N PRO A 435 -33.33 -38.06 -10.37
CA PRO A 435 -34.33 -39.05 -9.97
C PRO A 435 -35.77 -38.49 -10.00
N ALA A 436 -36.73 -39.36 -10.35
CA ALA A 436 -38.15 -39.00 -10.43
C ALA A 436 -38.86 -39.01 -9.06
N PRO A 437 -39.85 -38.13 -8.83
CA PRO A 437 -40.63 -38.09 -7.60
C PRO A 437 -41.64 -39.24 -7.50
N ARG A 438 -41.97 -39.67 -6.27
CA ARG A 438 -43.08 -40.61 -6.02
C ARG A 438 -44.45 -39.95 -6.24
N ALA A 439 -45.42 -40.74 -6.66
CA ALA A 439 -46.73 -40.27 -7.10
C ALA A 439 -47.59 -39.66 -5.97
N ALA A 440 -48.40 -38.68 -6.34
CA ALA A 440 -49.45 -38.08 -5.51
C ALA A 440 -50.79 -38.09 -6.27
N ASN A 441 -51.89 -38.22 -5.53
CA ASN A 441 -53.27 -38.13 -6.01
C ASN A 441 -54.10 -37.82 -4.75
N GLN A 442 -55.02 -36.85 -4.67
CA GLN A 442 -55.63 -35.93 -5.64
C GLN A 442 -55.48 -34.47 -5.07
N GLN A 443 -55.83 -33.33 -5.69
CA GLN A 443 -56.99 -32.92 -6.50
C GLN A 443 -56.63 -31.78 -7.50
N GLN A 444 -57.61 -31.25 -8.25
CA GLN A 444 -57.45 -30.59 -9.56
C GLN A 444 -57.04 -29.10 -9.57
N GLN A 445 -56.46 -28.67 -10.71
CA GLN A 445 -56.24 -27.26 -11.13
C GLN A 445 -57.51 -26.67 -11.81
N PRO A 446 -57.61 -25.34 -12.05
CA PRO A 446 -57.03 -24.69 -13.26
C PRO A 446 -56.14 -23.47 -12.90
N ALA A 447 -55.07 -23.09 -13.61
CA ALA A 447 -54.86 -22.75 -15.04
C ALA A 447 -55.00 -21.23 -15.36
N GLN A 448 -54.19 -20.73 -16.30
CA GLN A 448 -53.80 -19.31 -16.43
C GLN A 448 -54.74 -18.43 -17.29
N GLY A 449 -54.67 -17.10 -17.11
CA GLY A 449 -55.23 -16.10 -18.02
C GLY A 449 -54.41 -14.80 -18.07
N ASN A 450 -53.97 -14.39 -19.26
CA ASN A 450 -53.37 -13.07 -19.53
C ASN A 450 -54.45 -11.99 -19.67
N ILE A 451 -54.15 -10.71 -19.37
CA ILE A 451 -54.57 -9.52 -20.17
C ILE A 451 -53.93 -8.21 -19.67
N LYS A 452 -53.65 -7.26 -20.59
CA LYS A 452 -53.17 -5.90 -20.31
C LYS A 452 -54.33 -4.88 -20.21
N LYS A 453 -54.37 -4.04 -19.18
CA LYS A 453 -54.89 -2.64 -19.12
C LYS A 453 -54.58 -2.08 -17.72
N LYS A 454 -53.91 -0.93 -17.52
CA LYS A 454 -54.14 0.48 -17.94
C LYS A 454 -55.01 1.30 -16.96
N ARG A 455 -54.38 1.68 -15.83
CA ARG A 455 -54.45 2.99 -15.13
C ARG A 455 -55.79 3.75 -15.12
N SER A 456 -56.43 3.79 -13.96
CA SER A 456 -57.19 4.95 -13.46
C SER A 456 -57.06 5.03 -11.93
N SER A 457 -57.19 6.25 -11.39
CA SER A 457 -57.03 6.57 -9.96
C SER A 457 -58.35 6.46 -9.19
N LEU A 458 -58.28 6.16 -7.89
CA LEU A 458 -59.17 6.74 -6.89
C LEU A 458 -58.43 6.90 -5.57
N SER A 459 -58.62 8.04 -4.92
CA SER A 459 -57.92 8.46 -3.71
C SER A 459 -58.91 8.80 -2.60
N ALA A 460 -58.91 8.02 -1.52
CA ALA A 460 -59.36 8.41 -0.19
C ALA A 460 -59.12 7.25 0.80
N LEU A 461 -58.94 7.59 2.08
CA LEU A 461 -59.19 6.72 3.24
C LEU A 461 -58.49 5.35 3.23
N ASP A 462 -57.20 5.36 3.60
CA ASP A 462 -56.87 4.86 4.94
C ASP A 462 -55.60 5.53 5.47
N ALA A 463 -55.69 6.13 6.67
CA ALA A 463 -54.65 7.01 7.21
C ALA A 463 -54.64 7.03 8.75
N SER A 464 -54.27 5.91 9.36
CA SER A 464 -53.73 5.86 10.73
C SER A 464 -52.91 4.57 10.93
N TYR A 465 -52.04 4.54 11.94
CA TYR A 465 -51.18 3.39 12.27
C TYR A 465 -50.26 2.87 11.14
N TRP A 466 -49.19 3.61 10.86
CA TRP A 466 -47.80 3.12 10.98
C TRP A 466 -46.87 4.34 11.07
N ASP A 467 -46.26 4.57 12.24
CA ASP A 467 -45.33 5.69 12.45
C ASP A 467 -43.95 5.34 11.88
N ALA A 468 -43.76 5.67 10.61
CA ALA A 468 -42.54 5.40 9.88
C ALA A 468 -41.48 6.48 10.20
N SER A 469 -40.52 6.14 11.07
CA SER A 469 -39.32 6.96 11.27
C SER A 469 -38.68 7.28 9.90
N PRO A 470 -38.35 8.55 9.60
CA PRO A 470 -37.89 8.92 8.27
C PRO A 470 -36.55 8.26 7.97
N ALA A 471 -36.53 7.34 7.02
CA ALA A 471 -35.31 6.81 6.45
C ALA A 471 -34.55 8.00 5.81
N MET A 472 -33.45 8.42 6.44
CA MET A 472 -32.60 9.47 5.89
C MET A 472 -32.08 8.98 4.53
N ALA A 473 -32.45 9.69 3.46
CA ALA A 473 -31.90 9.43 2.13
C ALA A 473 -30.38 9.58 2.19
N GLU A 474 -29.64 8.61 1.63
CA GLU A 474 -28.19 8.75 1.56
C GLU A 474 -27.81 10.01 0.77
N PRO A 475 -26.88 10.84 1.28
CA PRO A 475 -26.51 12.09 0.63
C PRO A 475 -25.87 11.85 -0.74
N ALA A 476 -26.01 12.82 -1.64
CA ALA A 476 -25.48 12.71 -2.99
C ALA A 476 -23.95 12.55 -2.94
N ARG A 477 -23.38 11.60 -3.72
CA ARG A 477 -22.00 11.14 -3.50
C ARG A 477 -20.92 12.24 -3.60
N SER A 478 -21.21 13.34 -4.29
CA SER A 478 -20.39 14.56 -4.35
C SER A 478 -20.24 15.30 -3.01
N GLU A 479 -20.99 14.91 -1.98
CA GLU A 479 -20.99 15.57 -0.66
C GLU A 479 -20.11 14.87 0.39
N TYR A 480 -19.61 13.65 0.13
CA TYR A 480 -18.70 12.90 1.02
C TYR A 480 -17.29 13.50 1.02
N GLY A 481 -17.16 14.68 1.61
CA GLY A 481 -15.98 15.54 1.52
C GLY A 481 -16.29 17.03 1.70
N ASN A 482 -17.58 17.42 1.76
CA ASN A 482 -17.99 18.76 2.15
C ASN A 482 -17.61 18.99 3.63
N PRO A 483 -16.70 19.94 3.95
CA PRO A 483 -16.22 20.16 5.32
C PRO A 483 -17.36 20.46 6.30
N ASN A 484 -18.41 21.15 5.85
CA ASN A 484 -19.55 21.53 6.70
C ASN A 484 -20.39 20.30 7.10
N LYS A 485 -20.49 19.28 6.24
CA LYS A 485 -21.17 18.02 6.57
C LYS A 485 -20.29 17.10 7.43
N ILE A 486 -18.97 17.13 7.24
CA ILE A 486 -18.03 16.45 8.14
C ILE A 486 -18.08 17.10 9.53
N ALA A 487 -18.09 18.42 9.63
CA ALA A 487 -18.23 19.17 10.90
C ALA A 487 -19.61 18.97 11.58
N GLN A 488 -20.67 18.65 10.83
CA GLN A 488 -21.96 18.24 11.42
C GLN A 488 -21.90 16.87 12.11
N MET A 489 -21.05 15.96 11.65
CA MET A 489 -20.79 14.66 12.29
C MET A 489 -19.70 14.74 13.36
N PHE A 490 -18.79 15.73 13.24
CA PHE A 490 -17.60 15.92 14.08
C PHE A 490 -17.44 17.40 14.46
N PRO A 491 -18.24 17.91 15.42
CA PRO A 491 -18.29 19.33 15.78
C PRO A 491 -16.95 19.92 16.23
N GLU A 492 -16.02 19.09 16.71
CA GLU A 492 -14.66 19.48 17.08
C GLU A 492 -13.81 19.98 15.89
N LEU A 493 -14.25 19.73 14.65
CA LEU A 493 -13.64 20.27 13.43
C LEU A 493 -14.20 21.65 13.01
N ALA A 494 -15.20 22.18 13.70
CA ALA A 494 -15.77 23.51 13.42
C ALA A 494 -15.04 24.67 14.14
N LEU A 495 -13.96 24.38 14.87
CA LEU A 495 -13.29 25.30 15.81
C LEU A 495 -11.79 25.51 15.50
N GLN A 496 -11.42 25.57 14.22
CA GLN A 496 -10.07 25.92 13.73
C GLN A 496 -10.13 27.04 12.68
#